data_AF-A0AAD7I343-F1
#
_entry.id   AF-A0AAD7I343-F1
#
_cell.length_a   1.000
_cell.length_b   1.000
_cell.length_c   1.000
_cell.angle_alpha   90.00
_cell.angle_beta   90.00
_cell.angle_gamma   90.00
#
_symmetry.space_group_name_H-M   'P 1'
#
loop_
_entity.id
_entity.type
_entity.pdbx_description
1 polymer ?
#
loop_
_entity_poly.entity_id
_entity_poly.type
_entity_poly.pdbx_seq_one_letter_code
_entity_poly.pdbx_strand_id
1 'polypeptide(L)'
;MARLLSLNSIDDFCLFAPPSGPQTIADTETEEVAWCTKPRNNARVIPDGTITGVSFLKTDFYVQIMGTGDFTKLNIQSGDEGGELDPHGATGAGNPVGGNVTTNIVDGLDEPIAEWMMFIDYNQFCVRACTNANSTYAAMFMCWHELDEMGCEFVMPGTYNPPGTFESCDADVAYPPGWYPTATVDGTTSFSTFAQFFTGVFTGSNGETTPYTVGDTVTPSTPFSTPSSSNCVTTSSIGNGIALASLTSGAIGTVPPSVTGGSTTTGPATSGASQGSSGPGTQPDHSSAKHDSCCPFLSFIFLFFIF
;
A
#
# COMPACT_ATOMS: atom_id res chain seq x y z
N MET A 1 8.06 -12.60 4.14
CA MET A 1 7.63 -12.18 2.78
C MET A 1 7.75 -10.68 2.70
N ALA A 2 7.96 -10.10 1.53
CA ALA A 2 8.13 -8.64 1.41
C ALA A 2 6.82 -7.91 1.69
N ARG A 3 6.92 -6.74 2.36
CA ARG A 3 5.80 -5.86 2.71
C ARG A 3 6.07 -4.39 2.37
N LEU A 4 6.91 -4.15 1.37
CA LEU A 4 7.24 -2.82 0.89
C LEU A 4 6.62 -2.59 -0.49
N LEU A 5 5.61 -1.73 -0.57
CA LEU A 5 5.04 -1.27 -1.83
C LEU A 5 5.87 -0.12 -2.40
N SER A 6 5.92 -0.05 -3.72
CA SER A 6 6.36 1.14 -4.46
C SER A 6 5.19 1.61 -5.31
N LEU A 7 4.95 2.92 -5.39
CA LEU A 7 3.87 3.55 -6.17
C LEU A 7 4.47 4.62 -7.08
N ASN A 8 5.09 4.19 -8.18
CA ASN A 8 6.00 5.06 -8.95
C ASN A 8 5.42 5.49 -10.30
N SER A 9 4.62 4.65 -10.94
CA SER A 9 3.92 4.98 -12.17
C SER A 9 2.86 3.93 -12.50
N ILE A 10 2.17 4.12 -13.62
CA ILE A 10 1.12 3.22 -14.09
C ILE A 10 1.57 1.77 -14.34
N ASP A 11 2.84 1.55 -14.68
CA ASP A 11 3.40 0.21 -14.94
C ASP A 11 4.41 -0.22 -13.86
N ASP A 12 4.58 0.58 -12.81
CA ASP A 12 5.54 0.37 -11.75
C ASP A 12 4.91 0.68 -10.38
N PHE A 13 4.04 -0.22 -9.94
CA PHE A 13 3.40 -0.11 -8.65
C PHE A 13 3.19 -1.47 -7.98
N CYS A 14 2.80 -1.45 -6.71
CA CYS A 14 2.51 -2.65 -5.94
C CYS A 14 1.17 -2.54 -5.19
N LEU A 15 0.64 -3.69 -4.80
CA LEU A 15 -0.55 -3.88 -3.97
C LEU A 15 -0.23 -4.86 -2.84
N PHE A 16 -0.91 -4.71 -1.72
CA PHE A 16 -0.98 -5.75 -0.69
C PHE A 16 -2.06 -6.77 -1.07
N ALA A 17 -1.81 -8.06 -0.82
CA ALA A 17 -2.80 -9.12 -0.98
C ALA A 17 -2.35 -10.40 -0.25
N PRO A 18 -3.24 -11.39 -0.01
CA PRO A 18 -3.01 -12.41 0.99
C PRO A 18 -1.73 -13.24 0.74
N PRO A 19 -0.99 -13.60 1.80
CA PRO A 19 0.20 -14.42 1.67
C PRO A 19 -0.11 -15.80 1.08
N SER A 20 -1.27 -16.36 1.37
CA SER A 20 -1.79 -17.59 0.79
C SER A 20 -3.25 -17.39 0.43
N GLY A 21 -3.78 -18.26 -0.42
CA GLY A 21 -5.17 -18.11 -0.85
C GLY A 21 -5.81 -19.40 -1.32
N PRO A 22 -7.13 -19.33 -1.56
CA PRO A 22 -7.97 -18.14 -1.43
C PRO A 22 -8.26 -17.76 0.04
N GLN A 23 -8.19 -16.48 0.40
CA GLN A 23 -8.55 -15.91 1.72
C GLN A 23 -9.26 -14.56 1.53
N THR A 24 -10.09 -14.13 2.49
CA THR A 24 -10.68 -12.79 2.49
C THR A 24 -9.68 -11.78 3.04
N ILE A 25 -9.75 -10.53 2.58
CA ILE A 25 -8.90 -9.44 3.09
C ILE A 25 -9.10 -9.27 4.59
N ALA A 26 -10.35 -9.22 5.06
CA ALA A 26 -10.69 -9.10 6.48
C ALA A 26 -10.01 -10.14 7.39
N ASP A 27 -9.81 -11.38 6.90
CA ASP A 27 -9.14 -12.44 7.67
C ASP A 27 -7.60 -12.30 7.68
N THR A 28 -7.02 -11.60 6.70
CA THR A 28 -5.57 -11.52 6.49
C THR A 28 -4.96 -10.13 6.57
N GLU A 29 -5.74 -9.08 6.90
CA GLU A 29 -5.30 -7.68 6.90
C GLU A 29 -3.97 -7.47 7.63
N THR A 30 -3.74 -8.17 8.74
CA THR A 30 -2.53 -8.04 9.56
C THR A 30 -1.27 -8.66 8.92
N GLU A 31 -1.42 -9.55 7.94
CA GLU A 31 -0.34 -10.38 7.41
C GLU A 31 -0.12 -10.32 5.89
N GLU A 32 -0.86 -9.46 5.20
CA GLU A 32 -0.74 -9.17 3.76
C GLU A 32 0.72 -9.01 3.28
N VAL A 33 0.94 -9.31 1.99
CA VAL A 33 2.27 -9.25 1.37
C VAL A 33 2.25 -8.46 0.06
N ALA A 34 3.40 -7.90 -0.31
CA ALA A 34 3.52 -7.09 -1.50
C ALA A 34 3.49 -7.94 -2.79
N TRP A 35 2.69 -7.48 -3.74
CA TRP A 35 2.63 -7.91 -5.14
C TRP A 35 2.87 -6.70 -6.04
N CYS A 36 3.86 -6.75 -6.92
CA CYS A 36 4.27 -5.62 -7.75
C CYS A 36 4.12 -5.91 -9.24
N THR A 37 3.79 -4.91 -10.02
CA THR A 37 3.79 -5.01 -11.49
C THR A 37 5.19 -5.26 -12.03
N LYS A 38 6.26 -4.83 -11.34
CA LYS A 38 7.65 -5.11 -11.70
C LYS A 38 8.35 -5.91 -10.59
N PRO A 39 9.46 -6.64 -10.89
CA PRO A 39 10.29 -7.26 -9.86
C PRO A 39 10.92 -6.20 -8.92
N ARG A 40 10.21 -5.84 -7.86
CA ARG A 40 10.62 -4.86 -6.84
C ARG A 40 10.71 -5.50 -5.48
N ASN A 41 11.60 -5.00 -4.63
CA ASN A 41 11.58 -5.19 -3.17
C ASN A 41 11.50 -6.66 -2.69
N ASN A 42 11.89 -7.63 -3.52
CA ASN A 42 11.64 -9.07 -3.31
C ASN A 42 10.15 -9.42 -3.08
N ALA A 43 9.26 -8.59 -3.61
CA ALA A 43 7.82 -8.79 -3.67
C ALA A 43 7.46 -9.85 -4.71
N ARG A 44 6.23 -10.34 -4.61
CA ARG A 44 5.65 -11.18 -5.66
C ARG A 44 5.42 -10.33 -6.91
N VAL A 45 5.41 -10.96 -8.07
CA VAL A 45 5.06 -10.27 -9.31
C VAL A 45 3.58 -10.48 -9.58
N ILE A 46 2.86 -9.38 -9.87
CA ILE A 46 1.48 -9.41 -10.34
C ILE A 46 1.49 -10.08 -11.72
N PRO A 47 0.74 -11.18 -11.92
CA PRO A 47 0.66 -11.84 -13.21
C PRO A 47 0.06 -10.92 -14.30
N ASP A 48 0.59 -11.01 -15.52
CA ASP A 48 0.00 -10.32 -16.67
C ASP A 48 -1.47 -10.73 -16.86
N GLY A 49 -2.34 -9.75 -17.13
CA GLY A 49 -3.78 -9.95 -17.28
C GLY A 49 -4.55 -10.09 -15.95
N THR A 50 -3.91 -9.88 -14.80
CA THR A 50 -4.62 -9.67 -13.52
C THR A 50 -5.32 -8.33 -13.51
N ILE A 51 -4.60 -7.25 -13.81
CA ILE A 51 -5.16 -5.90 -13.91
C ILE A 51 -5.62 -5.69 -15.35
N THR A 52 -6.87 -5.24 -15.51
CA THR A 52 -7.52 -5.06 -16.80
C THR A 52 -7.78 -3.60 -17.14
N GLY A 53 -7.86 -2.72 -16.15
CA GLY A 53 -7.88 -1.27 -16.31
C GLY A 53 -7.22 -0.60 -15.12
N VAL A 54 -6.51 0.50 -15.35
CA VAL A 54 -5.86 1.26 -14.27
C VAL A 54 -5.74 2.74 -14.62
N SER A 55 -5.86 3.57 -13.61
CA SER A 55 -5.59 5.01 -13.70
C SER A 55 -4.56 5.36 -12.64
N PHE A 56 -3.48 6.01 -13.08
CA PHE A 56 -2.47 6.60 -12.22
C PHE A 56 -2.75 8.11 -12.15
N LEU A 57 -3.06 8.64 -10.97
CA LEU A 57 -3.36 10.05 -10.76
C LEU A 57 -2.29 10.71 -9.89
N LYS A 58 -1.81 11.87 -10.34
CA LYS A 58 -0.95 12.76 -9.56
C LYS A 58 -1.70 14.03 -9.17
N THR A 59 -1.60 14.41 -7.90
CA THR A 59 -2.09 15.69 -7.39
C THR A 59 -0.98 16.41 -6.63
N ASP A 60 -1.26 17.62 -6.14
CA ASP A 60 -0.35 18.36 -5.27
C ASP A 60 -0.19 17.74 -3.86
N PHE A 61 -1.08 16.80 -3.48
CA PHE A 61 -1.15 16.22 -2.14
C PHE A 61 -0.85 14.73 -2.07
N TYR A 62 -1.12 14.01 -3.15
CA TYR A 62 -1.02 12.57 -3.16
C TYR A 62 -0.82 12.02 -4.56
N VAL A 63 -0.35 10.78 -4.59
CA VAL A 63 -0.43 9.91 -5.76
C VAL A 63 -1.50 8.86 -5.48
N GLN A 64 -2.33 8.57 -6.46
CA GLN A 64 -3.42 7.60 -6.33
C GLN A 64 -3.43 6.68 -7.54
N ILE A 65 -3.57 5.38 -7.30
CA ILE A 65 -3.71 4.38 -8.34
C ILE A 65 -5.01 3.63 -8.07
N MET A 66 -5.87 3.56 -9.08
CA MET A 66 -7.15 2.86 -8.98
C MET A 66 -7.34 2.00 -10.22
N GLY A 67 -7.92 0.82 -10.05
CA GLY A 67 -8.05 -0.10 -11.17
C GLY A 67 -9.00 -1.25 -10.93
N THR A 68 -9.24 -1.99 -12.00
CA THR A 68 -10.13 -3.14 -12.06
C THR A 68 -9.41 -4.34 -12.63
N GLY A 69 -9.77 -5.54 -12.19
CA GLY A 69 -9.05 -6.76 -12.53
C GLY A 69 -9.69 -8.04 -12.01
N ASP A 70 -8.90 -9.10 -11.98
CA ASP A 70 -9.21 -10.38 -11.36
C ASP A 70 -8.20 -10.64 -10.25
N PHE A 71 -8.47 -10.08 -9.06
CA PHE A 71 -7.55 -10.15 -7.92
C PHE A 71 -7.63 -11.47 -7.17
N THR A 72 -8.48 -12.40 -7.61
CA THR A 72 -8.40 -13.81 -7.18
C THR A 72 -7.04 -14.42 -7.54
N LYS A 73 -6.37 -13.87 -8.56
CA LYS A 73 -4.99 -14.21 -8.94
C LYS A 73 -3.93 -13.73 -7.96
N LEU A 74 -4.29 -12.89 -6.99
CA LEU A 74 -3.43 -12.41 -5.90
C LEU A 74 -3.77 -13.07 -4.56
N ASN A 75 -4.41 -14.24 -4.58
CA ASN A 75 -4.88 -15.02 -3.42
C ASN A 75 -6.17 -14.52 -2.74
N ILE A 76 -6.85 -13.52 -3.29
CA ILE A 76 -8.13 -13.05 -2.76
C ILE A 76 -9.24 -14.05 -3.07
N GLN A 77 -10.14 -14.28 -2.10
CA GLN A 77 -11.29 -15.14 -2.29
C GLN A 77 -12.26 -14.54 -3.32
N SER A 78 -12.79 -15.38 -4.22
CA SER A 78 -13.83 -14.93 -5.15
C SER A 78 -15.05 -14.41 -4.41
N GLY A 79 -15.50 -13.20 -4.75
CA GLY A 79 -16.65 -12.54 -4.14
C GLY A 79 -16.37 -11.89 -2.79
N ASP A 80 -15.10 -11.82 -2.37
CA ASP A 80 -14.69 -11.00 -1.23
C ASP A 80 -14.81 -9.51 -1.57
N GLU A 81 -15.60 -8.76 -0.80
CA GLU A 81 -15.86 -7.33 -1.02
C GLU A 81 -14.73 -6.43 -0.48
N GLY A 82 -13.66 -7.04 0.03
CA GLY A 82 -12.41 -6.37 0.34
C GLY A 82 -12.32 -5.86 1.77
N GLY A 83 -11.38 -4.94 1.96
CA GLY A 83 -11.11 -4.28 3.24
C GLY A 83 -10.11 -3.13 3.07
N GLU A 84 -9.94 -2.35 4.13
CA GLU A 84 -8.95 -1.28 4.21
C GLU A 84 -7.61 -1.81 4.75
N LEU A 85 -6.51 -1.33 4.18
CA LEU A 85 -5.15 -1.54 4.64
C LEU A 85 -4.45 -0.20 4.79
N ASP A 86 -3.78 0.02 5.92
CA ASP A 86 -3.24 1.32 6.30
C ASP A 86 -2.04 1.20 7.30
N PRO A 87 -1.29 2.29 7.58
CA PRO A 87 -0.10 2.26 8.43
C PRO A 87 -0.38 2.15 9.93
N HIS A 88 -1.62 2.33 10.37
CA HIS A 88 -2.02 2.38 11.76
C HIS A 88 -2.73 1.08 12.17
N GLY A 89 -3.77 0.66 11.44
CA GLY A 89 -4.61 -0.48 11.78
C GLY A 89 -5.17 -0.43 13.21
N ALA A 90 -5.89 -1.48 13.64
CA ALA A 90 -6.55 -1.50 14.95
C ALA A 90 -5.61 -1.39 16.18
N THR A 91 -4.33 -1.73 16.00
CA THR A 91 -3.33 -1.75 17.11
C THR A 91 -2.28 -0.65 17.04
N GLY A 92 -2.31 0.20 16.00
CA GLY A 92 -1.26 1.18 15.72
C GLY A 92 0.01 0.59 15.08
N ALA A 93 -0.01 -0.67 14.66
CA ALA A 93 1.12 -1.37 14.03
C ALA A 93 1.00 -1.51 12.50
N GLY A 94 -0.10 -1.02 11.93
CA GLY A 94 -0.49 -1.20 10.54
C GLY A 94 -1.16 -2.54 10.26
N ASN A 95 -1.93 -2.57 9.19
CA ASN A 95 -2.59 -3.72 8.59
C ASN A 95 -2.28 -3.69 7.09
N PRO A 96 -1.20 -4.37 6.63
CA PRO A 96 -0.43 -5.36 7.35
C PRO A 96 0.60 -4.81 8.33
N VAL A 97 0.90 -5.61 9.36
CA VAL A 97 1.97 -5.31 10.30
C VAL A 97 3.31 -5.29 9.58
N GLY A 98 3.98 -4.14 9.65
CA GLY A 98 5.23 -3.87 8.94
C GLY A 98 5.04 -3.58 7.44
N GLY A 99 3.80 -3.31 7.00
CA GLY A 99 3.51 -2.71 5.72
C GLY A 99 4.14 -1.33 5.60
N ASN A 100 4.79 -1.05 4.48
CA ASN A 100 5.34 0.26 4.20
C ASN A 100 5.18 0.60 2.71
N VAL A 101 5.08 1.89 2.40
CA VAL A 101 4.87 2.40 1.05
C VAL A 101 5.98 3.37 0.71
N THR A 102 6.47 3.29 -0.53
CA THR A 102 7.43 4.23 -1.11
C THR A 102 6.91 4.80 -2.40
N THR A 103 7.35 6.01 -2.75
CA THR A 103 7.14 6.59 -4.08
C THR A 103 8.33 7.46 -4.47
N ASN A 104 8.67 7.46 -5.75
CA ASN A 104 9.69 8.33 -6.32
C ASN A 104 9.15 9.56 -7.04
N ILE A 105 7.87 9.86 -6.88
CA ILE A 105 7.19 10.89 -7.66
C ILE A 105 7.44 12.31 -7.15
N VAL A 106 7.88 12.44 -5.90
CA VAL A 106 8.13 13.74 -5.25
C VAL A 106 9.42 14.36 -5.79
N ASP A 107 10.53 13.62 -5.76
CA ASP A 107 11.86 14.13 -6.07
C ASP A 107 12.74 13.16 -6.91
N GLY A 108 12.18 12.02 -7.32
CA GLY A 108 12.90 10.99 -8.07
C GLY A 108 13.62 9.95 -7.20
N LEU A 109 13.55 10.04 -5.86
CA LEU A 109 14.11 9.07 -4.92
C LEU A 109 12.98 8.25 -4.29
N ASP A 110 13.20 6.96 -4.01
CA ASP A 110 12.20 6.13 -3.34
C ASP A 110 12.02 6.61 -1.87
N GLU A 111 11.07 7.52 -1.66
CA GLU A 111 10.78 8.13 -0.36
C GLU A 111 9.70 7.35 0.39
N PRO A 112 9.89 7.06 1.70
CA PRO A 112 8.88 6.40 2.51
C PRO A 112 7.71 7.33 2.79
N ILE A 113 6.49 6.81 2.65
CA ILE A 113 5.26 7.55 2.87
C ILE A 113 4.61 7.08 4.17
N ALA A 114 4.49 7.99 5.13
CA ALA A 114 3.93 7.70 6.44
C ALA A 114 2.40 7.51 6.41
N GLU A 115 1.71 8.28 5.57
CA GLU A 115 0.24 8.25 5.47
C GLU A 115 -0.16 7.70 4.10
N TRP A 116 -0.74 6.50 4.10
CA TRP A 116 -1.20 5.81 2.91
C TRP A 116 -2.46 5.01 3.24
N MET A 117 -3.21 4.65 2.22
CA MET A 117 -4.41 3.82 2.34
C MET A 117 -4.52 2.94 1.11
N MET A 118 -5.01 1.73 1.29
CA MET A 118 -5.28 0.81 0.20
C MET A 118 -6.56 0.04 0.47
N PHE A 119 -7.42 -0.01 -0.54
CA PHE A 119 -8.58 -0.88 -0.56
C PHE A 119 -8.43 -1.83 -1.72
N ILE A 120 -8.73 -3.10 -1.49
CA ILE A 120 -8.72 -4.11 -2.54
C ILE A 120 -9.81 -5.13 -2.26
N ASP A 121 -10.56 -5.47 -3.30
CA ASP A 121 -11.55 -6.54 -3.30
C ASP A 121 -11.21 -7.54 -4.41
N TYR A 122 -12.08 -8.52 -4.66
CA TYR A 122 -11.82 -9.55 -5.69
C TYR A 122 -11.70 -9.01 -7.14
N ASN A 123 -12.19 -7.81 -7.45
CA ASN A 123 -12.25 -7.23 -8.80
C ASN A 123 -11.84 -5.74 -8.95
N GLN A 124 -11.63 -5.00 -7.86
CA GLN A 124 -11.27 -3.60 -7.84
C GLN A 124 -10.19 -3.33 -6.77
N PHE A 125 -9.36 -2.31 -7.00
CA PHE A 125 -8.49 -1.75 -5.98
C PHE A 125 -8.37 -0.24 -6.12
N CYS A 126 -7.93 0.39 -5.05
CA CYS A 126 -7.41 1.74 -5.05
C CYS A 126 -6.36 1.87 -3.96
N VAL A 127 -5.30 2.61 -4.24
CA VAL A 127 -4.20 2.90 -3.31
C VAL A 127 -3.84 4.37 -3.42
N ARG A 128 -3.64 5.03 -2.29
CA ARG A 128 -3.20 6.43 -2.21
C ARG A 128 -2.03 6.55 -1.27
N ALA A 129 -1.01 7.29 -1.69
CA ALA A 129 0.10 7.73 -0.86
C ALA A 129 0.06 9.25 -0.74
N CYS A 130 -0.07 9.75 0.49
CA CYS A 130 -0.17 11.18 0.78
C CYS A 130 1.23 11.79 0.92
N THR A 131 1.63 12.50 -0.13
CA THR A 131 3.00 12.99 -0.33
C THR A 131 3.22 14.41 0.16
N ASN A 132 2.16 15.14 0.52
CA ASN A 132 2.26 16.53 0.93
C ASN A 132 1.16 16.91 1.94
N ALA A 133 1.34 18.09 2.56
CA ALA A 133 0.41 18.67 3.52
C ALA A 133 0.42 20.20 3.47
N ASN A 134 -0.66 20.83 3.91
CA ASN A 134 -0.70 22.26 4.17
C ASN A 134 -1.45 22.57 5.48
N SER A 135 -1.70 23.85 5.77
CA SER A 135 -2.39 24.29 6.99
C SER A 135 -3.84 23.83 7.11
N THR A 136 -4.48 23.43 6.00
CA THR A 136 -5.87 22.98 5.95
C THR A 136 -5.97 21.46 5.88
N TYR A 137 -5.08 20.84 5.11
CA TYR A 137 -5.09 19.43 4.78
C TYR A 137 -3.75 18.81 5.18
N ALA A 138 -3.72 18.20 6.38
CA ALA A 138 -2.63 17.32 6.77
C ALA A 138 -2.67 16.02 5.95
N ALA A 139 -1.53 15.35 5.81
CA ALA A 139 -1.44 14.09 5.08
C ALA A 139 -2.39 13.01 5.64
N MET A 140 -2.52 12.92 6.97
CA MET A 140 -3.46 12.01 7.63
C MET A 140 -4.92 12.24 7.22
N PHE A 141 -5.31 13.47 6.88
CA PHE A 141 -6.69 13.74 6.43
C PHE A 141 -6.87 13.32 4.97
N MET A 142 -5.86 13.51 4.13
CA MET A 142 -5.91 13.07 2.73
C MET A 142 -5.85 11.54 2.59
N CYS A 143 -5.24 10.86 3.57
CA CYS A 143 -5.18 9.42 3.71
C CYS A 143 -5.91 8.98 4.99
N TRP A 144 -7.15 9.46 5.15
CA TRP A 144 -8.00 9.13 6.29
C TRP A 144 -8.50 7.68 6.26
N HIS A 145 -8.21 6.92 7.30
CA HIS A 145 -8.32 5.45 7.36
C HIS A 145 -9.31 4.95 8.43
N GLU A 146 -10.43 5.66 8.61
CA GLU A 146 -11.50 5.26 9.54
C GLU A 146 -12.85 5.09 8.83
N LEU A 147 -12.82 4.85 7.50
CA LEU A 147 -14.01 4.73 6.65
C LEU A 147 -14.00 3.40 5.89
N ASP A 148 -13.60 2.35 6.61
CA ASP A 148 -13.19 1.04 6.12
C ASP A 148 -14.32 0.34 5.35
N GLU A 149 -15.59 0.51 5.76
CA GLU A 149 -16.73 -0.09 5.05
C GLU A 149 -17.24 0.73 3.83
N MET A 150 -16.67 1.91 3.54
CA MET A 150 -17.19 2.76 2.45
C MET A 150 -16.67 2.38 1.06
N GLY A 151 -15.51 1.72 1.02
CA GLY A 151 -14.89 1.23 -0.21
C GLY A 151 -14.29 2.32 -1.11
N CYS A 152 -13.71 1.83 -2.21
CA CYS A 152 -12.85 2.60 -3.10
C CYS A 152 -13.49 3.88 -3.66
N GLU A 153 -14.65 3.78 -4.27
CA GLU A 153 -15.30 4.94 -4.93
C GLU A 153 -15.64 6.07 -3.97
N PHE A 154 -15.78 5.78 -2.67
CA PHE A 154 -16.04 6.76 -1.65
C PHE A 154 -14.77 7.40 -1.08
N VAL A 155 -13.79 6.58 -0.67
CA VAL A 155 -12.56 7.06 -0.01
C VAL A 155 -11.53 7.63 -1.00
N MET A 156 -11.49 7.05 -2.20
CA MET A 156 -10.57 7.42 -3.28
C MET A 156 -11.31 7.70 -4.59
N PRO A 157 -12.21 8.70 -4.62
CA PRO A 157 -13.06 8.93 -5.78
C PRO A 157 -12.25 9.17 -7.06
N GLY A 158 -12.75 8.64 -8.16
CA GLY A 158 -12.13 8.77 -9.48
C GLY A 158 -12.92 8.04 -10.55
N THR A 159 -12.29 7.79 -11.70
CA THR A 159 -12.95 7.26 -12.89
C THR A 159 -13.15 5.76 -12.89
N TYR A 160 -12.37 4.99 -12.11
CA TYR A 160 -12.39 3.51 -12.06
C TYR A 160 -12.59 2.88 -13.44
N ASN A 161 -11.75 3.32 -14.38
CA ASN A 161 -11.96 3.11 -15.80
C ASN A 161 -12.28 1.65 -16.18
N PRO A 162 -13.09 1.46 -17.24
CA PRO A 162 -13.42 0.13 -17.71
C PRO A 162 -12.19 -0.63 -18.23
N PRO A 163 -12.24 -1.97 -18.26
CA PRO A 163 -11.19 -2.81 -18.81
C PRO A 163 -10.71 -2.35 -20.20
N GLY A 164 -9.40 -2.34 -20.41
CA GLY A 164 -8.74 -1.88 -21.63
C GLY A 164 -8.22 -0.44 -21.57
N THR A 165 -8.48 0.28 -20.48
CA THR A 165 -7.98 1.64 -20.28
C THR A 165 -6.84 1.66 -19.28
N PHE A 166 -5.68 2.14 -19.72
CA PHE A 166 -4.52 2.37 -18.87
C PHE A 166 -4.07 3.82 -19.08
N GLU A 167 -4.31 4.68 -18.11
CA GLU A 167 -3.96 6.11 -18.21
C GLU A 167 -3.19 6.66 -17.01
N SER A 168 -2.32 7.62 -17.27
CA SER A 168 -1.67 8.47 -16.27
C SER A 168 -2.14 9.90 -16.45
N CYS A 169 -2.66 10.53 -15.41
CA CYS A 169 -3.21 11.88 -15.45
C CYS A 169 -2.68 12.75 -14.30
N ASP A 170 -2.69 14.05 -14.52
CA ASP A 170 -2.81 15.00 -13.41
C ASP A 170 -4.27 15.03 -12.95
N ALA A 171 -4.53 15.32 -11.68
CA ALA A 171 -5.88 15.45 -11.16
C ALA A 171 -5.99 16.58 -10.14
N ASP A 172 -7.20 17.13 -10.03
CA ASP A 172 -7.55 18.02 -8.93
C ASP A 172 -7.45 17.27 -7.60
N VAL A 173 -7.20 18.01 -6.52
CA VAL A 173 -7.15 17.46 -5.16
C VAL A 173 -8.57 17.21 -4.67
N ALA A 174 -8.88 15.96 -4.28
CA ALA A 174 -10.11 15.62 -3.60
C ALA A 174 -10.16 16.26 -2.21
N TYR A 175 -11.37 16.51 -1.70
CA TYR A 175 -11.51 16.70 -0.27
C TYR A 175 -11.11 15.43 0.49
N PRO A 176 -10.59 15.56 1.72
CA PRO A 176 -10.42 14.43 2.63
C PRO A 176 -11.66 13.52 2.65
N PRO A 177 -11.48 12.19 2.72
CA PRO A 177 -12.60 11.24 2.81
C PRO A 177 -13.57 11.65 3.94
N GLY A 178 -14.87 11.67 3.63
CA GLY A 178 -15.91 12.03 4.60
C GLY A 178 -16.00 13.53 4.94
N TRP A 179 -15.22 14.43 4.31
CA TRP A 179 -15.34 15.87 4.55
C TRP A 179 -16.25 16.54 3.53
N TYR A 180 -17.20 17.34 4.03
CA TYR A 180 -18.19 18.06 3.22
C TYR A 180 -18.10 19.55 3.54
N PRO A 181 -17.62 20.42 2.63
CA PRO A 181 -17.61 21.85 2.84
C PRO A 181 -19.04 22.39 2.96
N THR A 182 -19.27 23.25 3.96
CA THR A 182 -20.60 23.80 4.30
C THR A 182 -20.70 25.30 4.09
N ALA A 183 -19.58 26.02 4.28
CA ALA A 183 -19.50 27.46 4.08
C ALA A 183 -18.05 27.91 3.88
N THR A 184 -17.84 29.10 3.32
CA THR A 184 -16.55 29.79 3.34
C THR A 184 -16.73 31.13 4.04
N VAL A 185 -15.97 31.36 5.12
CA VAL A 185 -16.00 32.59 5.90
C VAL A 185 -14.58 33.15 5.94
N ASP A 186 -14.41 34.40 5.49
CA ASP A 186 -13.12 35.09 5.43
C ASP A 186 -12.01 34.28 4.72
N GLY A 187 -12.37 33.57 3.64
CA GLY A 187 -11.46 32.73 2.86
C GLY A 187 -11.14 31.37 3.49
N THR A 188 -11.72 31.05 4.65
CA THR A 188 -11.58 29.75 5.31
C THR A 188 -12.82 28.89 5.08
N THR A 189 -12.62 27.69 4.54
CA THR A 189 -13.70 26.73 4.35
C THR A 189 -14.01 26.02 5.67
N SER A 190 -15.29 25.97 6.03
CA SER A 190 -15.84 25.17 7.13
C SER A 190 -16.36 23.85 6.58
N PHE A 191 -16.22 22.78 7.37
CA PHE A 191 -16.57 21.42 6.97
C PHE A 191 -17.52 20.78 8.00
N SER A 192 -18.44 19.95 7.51
CA SER A 192 -18.99 18.84 8.29
C SER A 192 -18.22 17.58 7.95
N THR A 193 -18.04 16.69 8.92
CA THR A 193 -17.33 15.43 8.76
C THR A 193 -18.29 14.26 8.97
N PHE A 194 -18.14 13.23 8.14
CA PHE A 194 -18.75 11.92 8.32
C PHE A 194 -17.76 11.01 9.05
N ALA A 195 -18.27 10.31 10.07
CA ALA A 195 -17.58 9.20 10.71
C ALA A 195 -18.50 7.98 10.59
N GLN A 196 -17.91 6.83 10.25
CA GLN A 196 -18.65 5.58 10.10
C GLN A 196 -19.22 5.16 11.45
N PHE A 197 -20.45 4.63 11.44
CA PHE A 197 -21.01 4.05 12.65
C PHE A 197 -20.46 2.65 12.85
N PHE A 198 -20.30 2.25 14.11
CA PHE A 198 -19.86 0.90 14.45
C PHE A 198 -21.04 0.09 14.98
N THR A 199 -21.14 -1.18 14.58
CA THR A 199 -22.07 -2.12 15.19
C THR A 199 -21.35 -3.29 15.81
N GLY A 200 -21.85 -3.77 16.94
CA GLY A 200 -21.25 -4.89 17.64
C GLY A 200 -22.28 -5.67 18.42
N VAL A 201 -21.83 -6.75 19.03
CA VAL A 201 -22.65 -7.59 19.91
C VAL A 201 -21.96 -7.69 21.26
N PHE A 202 -22.68 -7.30 22.31
CA PHE A 202 -22.23 -7.47 23.69
C PHE A 202 -22.80 -8.75 24.28
N THR A 203 -21.96 -9.60 24.87
CA THR A 203 -22.39 -10.79 25.61
C THR A 203 -22.42 -10.49 27.11
N GLY A 204 -23.61 -10.45 27.69
CA GLY A 204 -23.81 -10.23 29.11
C GLY A 204 -23.28 -11.38 29.97
N SER A 205 -23.14 -11.14 31.28
CA SER A 205 -22.68 -12.15 32.24
C SER A 205 -23.61 -13.39 32.34
N ASN A 206 -24.83 -13.29 31.82
CA ASN A 206 -25.81 -14.37 31.68
C ASN A 206 -25.67 -15.16 30.36
N GLY A 207 -24.71 -14.80 29.49
CA GLY A 207 -24.53 -15.39 28.17
C GLY A 207 -25.47 -14.84 27.10
N GLU A 208 -26.30 -13.83 27.41
CA GLU A 208 -27.23 -13.21 26.46
C GLU A 208 -26.49 -12.20 25.57
N THR A 209 -26.70 -12.30 24.27
CA THR A 209 -26.11 -11.40 23.27
C THR A 209 -27.07 -10.24 22.96
N THR A 210 -26.58 -9.01 23.05
CA THR A 210 -27.34 -7.79 22.71
C THR A 210 -26.57 -6.99 21.65
N PRO A 211 -27.18 -6.70 20.48
CA PRO A 211 -26.54 -5.85 19.50
C PRO A 211 -26.52 -4.39 19.98
N TYR A 212 -25.50 -3.64 19.58
CA TYR A 212 -25.40 -2.21 19.83
C TYR A 212 -24.89 -1.49 18.58
N THR A 213 -25.17 -0.19 18.53
CA THR A 213 -24.69 0.72 17.49
C THR A 213 -24.10 1.96 18.15
N VAL A 214 -22.93 2.37 17.70
CA VAL A 214 -22.26 3.61 18.11
C VAL A 214 -22.18 4.52 16.90
N GLY A 215 -22.74 5.73 17.00
CA GLY A 215 -22.74 6.72 15.90
C GLY A 215 -24.12 6.97 15.29
N ASP A 216 -24.15 7.87 14.31
CA ASP A 216 -25.34 8.15 13.48
C ASP A 216 -25.46 7.10 12.38
N THR A 217 -26.64 6.55 12.18
CA THR A 217 -26.88 5.51 11.16
C THR A 217 -27.04 6.09 9.75
N VAL A 218 -27.10 7.42 9.61
CA VAL A 218 -27.16 8.08 8.30
C VAL A 218 -25.78 8.11 7.68
N THR A 219 -25.55 7.20 6.73
CA THR A 219 -24.32 7.15 5.92
C THR A 219 -24.53 7.89 4.60
N PRO A 220 -23.66 8.86 4.25
CA PRO A 220 -23.67 9.47 2.92
C PRO A 220 -23.43 8.43 1.82
N SER A 221 -24.17 8.53 0.73
CA SER A 221 -24.07 7.57 -0.38
C SER A 221 -22.90 7.83 -1.33
N THR A 222 -22.31 9.02 -1.30
CA THR A 222 -21.24 9.45 -2.21
C THR A 222 -20.28 10.39 -1.48
N PRO A 223 -19.01 10.47 -1.90
CA PRO A 223 -18.13 11.51 -1.42
C PRO A 223 -18.63 12.89 -1.87
N PHE A 224 -18.07 13.95 -1.30
CA PHE A 224 -18.45 15.31 -1.67
C PHE A 224 -18.21 15.63 -3.16
N SER A 225 -17.11 15.12 -3.72
CA SER A 225 -16.74 15.37 -5.12
C SER A 225 -15.87 14.28 -5.69
N THR A 226 -16.04 14.00 -6.98
CA THR A 226 -15.05 13.30 -7.80
C THR A 226 -14.16 14.34 -8.50
N PRO A 227 -12.84 14.38 -8.22
CA PRO A 227 -11.95 15.35 -8.83
C PRO A 227 -11.86 15.19 -10.35
N SER A 228 -11.58 16.30 -11.05
CA SER A 228 -11.36 16.24 -12.49
C SER A 228 -9.94 15.78 -12.83
N SER A 229 -9.80 15.00 -13.89
CA SER A 229 -8.49 14.59 -14.44
C SER A 229 -8.12 15.44 -15.64
N SER A 230 -6.82 15.69 -15.80
CA SER A 230 -6.25 16.47 -16.91
C SER A 230 -4.91 15.89 -17.36
N ASN A 231 -4.41 16.34 -18.53
CA ASN A 231 -3.14 15.90 -19.11
C ASN A 231 -2.98 14.37 -19.23
N CYS A 232 -4.09 13.64 -19.40
CA CYS A 232 -4.10 12.19 -19.43
C CYS A 232 -3.32 11.63 -20.63
N VAL A 233 -2.42 10.69 -20.34
CA VAL A 233 -1.65 9.93 -21.32
C VAL A 233 -2.02 8.45 -21.18
N THR A 234 -2.41 7.84 -22.30
CA THR A 234 -2.73 6.41 -22.33
C THR A 234 -1.48 5.57 -22.65
N THR A 235 -1.38 4.41 -22.02
CA THR A 235 -0.44 3.35 -22.40
C THR A 235 -1.21 2.14 -22.93
N SER A 236 -0.59 1.38 -23.83
CA SER A 236 -1.22 0.19 -24.41
C SER A 236 -1.21 -1.02 -23.47
N SER A 237 -0.33 -1.03 -22.47
CA SER A 237 -0.17 -2.13 -21.53
C SER A 237 0.64 -1.69 -20.31
N ILE A 238 0.38 -2.35 -19.19
CA ILE A 238 1.20 -2.31 -17.96
C ILE A 238 1.91 -3.65 -17.70
N GLY A 239 1.82 -4.56 -18.67
CA GLY A 239 2.35 -5.91 -18.56
C GLY A 239 3.87 -5.90 -18.42
N ASN A 240 4.37 -6.82 -17.60
CA ASN A 240 5.80 -6.98 -17.33
C ASN A 240 6.45 -8.06 -18.19
N GLY A 241 5.66 -8.73 -19.05
CA GLY A 241 6.13 -9.80 -19.92
C GLY A 241 6.35 -11.13 -19.20
N ILE A 242 5.94 -11.24 -17.93
CA ILE A 242 6.06 -12.44 -17.12
C ILE A 242 4.73 -13.20 -17.20
N ALA A 243 4.73 -14.24 -18.04
CA ALA A 243 3.57 -15.10 -18.20
C ALA A 243 3.20 -15.77 -16.86
N LEU A 244 1.91 -15.81 -16.51
CA LEU A 244 1.38 -16.49 -15.30
C LEU A 244 1.92 -17.92 -15.12
N ALA A 245 2.10 -18.67 -16.21
CA ALA A 245 2.66 -20.02 -16.20
C ALA A 245 4.10 -20.09 -15.62
N SER A 246 4.88 -19.02 -15.74
CA SER A 246 6.24 -18.94 -15.18
C SER A 246 6.24 -18.74 -13.66
N LEU A 247 5.18 -18.15 -13.10
CA LEU A 247 5.02 -17.93 -11.67
C LEU A 247 4.60 -19.19 -10.92
N THR A 248 4.01 -20.17 -11.62
CA THR A 248 3.61 -21.47 -11.03
C THR A 248 4.78 -22.46 -10.83
N SER A 249 5.97 -22.18 -11.35
CA SER A 249 7.14 -23.08 -11.21
C SER A 249 7.94 -22.90 -9.91
N GLY A 250 7.44 -22.11 -8.95
CA GLY A 250 8.14 -21.80 -7.69
C GLY A 250 7.80 -22.68 -6.47
N ALA A 251 6.82 -23.60 -6.56
CA ALA A 251 6.47 -24.50 -5.47
C ALA A 251 6.94 -25.93 -5.79
N ILE A 252 8.20 -26.21 -5.47
CA ILE A 252 8.83 -27.48 -5.06
C ILE A 252 10.33 -27.29 -5.31
N GLY A 253 11.06 -26.87 -4.27
CA GLY A 253 12.51 -26.96 -4.24
C GLY A 253 12.93 -28.41 -4.09
N THR A 254 13.06 -29.15 -5.19
CA THR A 254 13.85 -30.38 -5.23
C THR A 254 15.25 -30.04 -5.69
N VAL A 255 16.18 -30.02 -4.72
CA VAL A 255 17.62 -30.01 -4.94
C VAL A 255 17.99 -31.15 -5.90
N PRO A 256 18.65 -30.91 -7.05
CA PRO A 256 19.18 -32.00 -7.86
C PRO A 256 20.31 -32.69 -7.10
N PRO A 257 20.39 -34.04 -7.09
CA PRO A 257 21.46 -34.74 -6.40
C PRO A 257 22.79 -34.46 -7.09
N SER A 258 23.80 -34.15 -6.28
CA SER A 258 25.20 -34.10 -6.64
C SER A 258 25.63 -35.42 -7.28
N VAL A 259 26.04 -35.37 -8.56
CA VAL A 259 26.60 -36.53 -9.26
C VAL A 259 28.07 -36.68 -8.86
N THR A 260 28.33 -37.67 -8.04
CA THR A 260 29.67 -38.18 -7.73
C THR A 260 30.16 -38.99 -8.93
N GLY A 261 31.25 -38.58 -9.56
CA GLY A 261 31.90 -39.33 -10.63
C GLY A 261 33.41 -39.10 -10.60
N GLY A 262 34.14 -40.01 -9.95
CA GLY A 262 35.60 -40.02 -9.94
C GLY A 262 36.18 -40.78 -11.14
N SER A 263 37.33 -40.32 -11.64
CA SER A 263 38.36 -41.17 -12.28
C SER A 263 39.69 -40.43 -12.45
N THR A 264 40.67 -40.86 -11.65
CA THR A 264 42.12 -41.01 -11.90
C THR A 264 42.90 -40.14 -12.91
N THR A 265 43.75 -39.27 -12.35
CA THR A 265 45.21 -39.10 -12.54
C THR A 265 45.91 -39.45 -13.87
N THR A 266 46.65 -38.45 -14.41
CA THR A 266 48.11 -38.50 -14.72
C THR A 266 48.66 -37.06 -14.86
N GLY A 267 49.75 -36.73 -14.14
CA GLY A 267 50.49 -35.44 -14.22
C GLY A 267 51.48 -35.36 -15.39
N PRO A 268 52.51 -34.47 -15.43
CA PRO A 268 53.15 -33.80 -14.28
C PRO A 268 53.57 -32.31 -14.42
N ALA A 269 53.80 -31.70 -13.23
CA ALA A 269 54.87 -30.77 -12.80
C ALA A 269 55.18 -29.44 -13.53
N THR A 270 55.15 -28.34 -12.75
CA THR A 270 56.27 -27.39 -12.43
C THR A 270 55.72 -26.25 -11.54
N SER A 271 55.98 -26.27 -10.22
CA SER A 271 56.99 -25.47 -9.49
C SER A 271 56.91 -23.94 -9.64
N GLY A 272 56.51 -23.26 -8.57
CA GLY A 272 56.69 -21.82 -8.40
C GLY A 272 56.22 -21.36 -7.01
N ALA A 273 57.15 -21.18 -6.08
CA ALA A 273 56.92 -20.70 -4.72
C ALA A 273 57.29 -19.22 -4.58
N SER A 274 56.56 -18.47 -3.75
CA SER A 274 57.01 -17.37 -2.85
C SER A 274 55.74 -16.68 -2.30
N GLN A 275 55.40 -16.75 -1.01
CA GLN A 275 55.93 -16.08 0.19
C GLN A 275 55.74 -14.55 0.29
N GLY A 276 54.97 -14.16 1.32
CA GLY A 276 55.14 -12.96 2.16
C GLY A 276 54.35 -11.71 1.73
N SER A 277 53.83 -10.85 2.62
CA SER A 277 53.62 -10.83 4.07
C SER A 277 52.83 -9.56 4.43
N SER A 278 52.23 -9.55 5.64
CA SER A 278 52.02 -8.40 6.55
C SER A 278 51.08 -7.21 6.18
N GLY A 279 50.06 -7.00 7.03
CA GLY A 279 49.24 -5.76 7.14
C GLY A 279 49.96 -4.64 7.91
N PRO A 280 49.32 -3.75 8.72
CA PRO A 280 47.88 -3.57 9.03
C PRO A 280 47.38 -2.09 9.07
N GLY A 281 46.05 -1.92 9.25
CA GLY A 281 45.41 -0.91 10.13
C GLY A 281 45.27 0.54 9.67
N THR A 282 44.04 1.10 9.71
CA THR A 282 43.57 2.02 10.76
C THR A 282 42.18 2.60 10.45
N GLN A 283 41.33 2.57 11.48
CA GLN A 283 40.08 3.31 11.62
C GLN A 283 40.39 4.79 11.95
N PRO A 284 39.43 5.71 11.78
CA PRO A 284 39.00 6.43 12.98
C PRO A 284 37.48 6.62 13.09
N ASP A 285 37.01 6.45 14.33
CA ASP A 285 35.79 7.04 14.88
C ASP A 285 35.95 8.56 15.01
N HIS A 286 34.87 9.32 14.78
CA HIS A 286 34.59 10.55 15.53
C HIS A 286 33.09 10.92 15.51
N SER A 287 32.44 10.65 16.64
CA SER A 287 31.73 11.61 17.51
C SER A 287 30.74 12.64 16.90
N SER A 288 29.46 12.39 17.17
CA SER A 288 28.46 13.27 17.82
C SER A 288 28.60 14.79 17.73
N ALA A 289 27.59 15.44 17.14
CA ALA A 289 27.16 16.79 17.50
C ALA A 289 25.63 16.86 17.59
N LYS A 290 25.16 17.19 18.80
CA LYS A 290 23.78 17.53 19.13
C LYS A 290 23.40 18.86 18.46
N HIS A 291 22.18 18.95 17.95
CA HIS A 291 21.50 20.24 17.78
C HIS A 291 20.10 20.15 18.37
N ASP A 292 19.96 20.75 19.55
CA ASP A 292 18.68 21.13 20.13
C ASP A 292 18.08 22.27 19.28
N SER A 293 16.81 22.16 18.90
CA SER A 293 15.98 23.32 18.63
C SER A 293 14.52 22.99 18.90
N CYS A 294 13.99 23.76 19.83
CA CYS A 294 12.70 23.68 20.49
C CYS A 294 11.60 24.33 19.63
N CYS A 295 10.44 23.69 19.52
CA CYS A 295 9.17 24.36 19.20
C CYS A 295 8.02 23.67 19.96
N PRO A 296 6.98 24.41 20.38
CA PRO A 296 6.19 24.08 21.55
C PRO A 296 5.08 23.07 21.26
N PHE A 297 4.89 22.17 22.22
CA PHE A 297 3.73 21.28 22.35
C PHE A 297 2.43 22.09 22.44
N LEU A 298 1.54 21.93 21.45
CA LEU A 298 0.11 22.09 21.67
C LEU A 298 -0.43 20.75 22.18
N SER A 299 -0.79 20.72 23.45
CA SER A 299 -1.44 19.56 24.08
C SER A 299 -2.92 19.55 23.68
N PHE A 300 -3.31 18.65 22.77
CA PHE A 300 -4.70 18.24 22.64
C PHE A 300 -4.89 16.89 23.34
N ILE A 301 -5.84 16.87 24.26
CA ILE A 301 -6.27 15.69 25.01
C ILE A 301 -6.98 14.77 24.02
N PHE A 302 -6.33 13.67 23.65
CA PHE A 302 -6.99 12.53 23.00
C PHE A 302 -7.72 11.73 24.07
N LEU A 303 -9.05 11.66 23.93
CA LEU A 303 -9.85 10.67 24.64
C LEU A 303 -9.75 9.38 23.83
N PHE A 304 -8.85 8.48 24.24
CA PHE A 304 -8.79 7.12 23.73
C PHE A 304 -10.08 6.38 24.10
N PHE A 305 -10.88 6.00 23.11
CA PHE A 305 -11.78 4.86 23.27
C PHE A 305 -11.11 3.67 22.60
N ILE A 306 -10.52 2.84 23.45
CA ILE A 306 -10.12 1.46 23.15
C ILE A 306 -11.43 0.68 23.00
N PHE A 307 -11.67 0.02 21.86
CA PHE A 307 -12.17 -1.36 21.77
C PHE A 307 -11.97 -1.89 20.35
#